data_AF-A0A920UB46-F1
#
_entry.id   AF-A0A920UB46-F1
#
_cell.length_a   1.000
_cell.length_b   1.000
_cell.length_c   1.000
_cell.angle_alpha   90.00
_cell.angle_beta   90.00
_cell.angle_gamma   90.00
#
_symmetry.space_group_name_H-M   'P 1'
#
loop_
_entity.id
_entity.type
_entity.pdbx_description
1 polymer ?
#
loop_
_entity_poly.entity_id
_entity_poly.type
_entity_poly.pdbx_seq_one_letter_code
_entity_poly.pdbx_strand_id
1 'polypeptide(L)'
;MPRGTPDPEIAVTTYVPDKVWMGTTLFADNHTPGRPRIVEVNMLGEIIWEYLIPEELSQYTNPGFDVEALPGGNVLFVLPTSGVYEVDRDGNTVWSHLDHKVSHDADRLPNGNTLVVWGGRDTKDDPQVREISPSGEVVWAWYARDQFGDSSYADIERDGWTHTNAATRLPSGNTLISLRNFHLIVEVNPEGTVLNVIGEGRLHDPHDPEILDNGNVLVANQSRTDHFAVEINPATTRVVWASRSVSMQNAHPLRDADRLPNGNTLLTGSTRIVEMTNSGEVVWELVLKDQTYVGPDAPRLGFYKSERIGSSS
;
A
#
# COMPACT_ATOMS: atom_id res chain seq x y z
N MET A 1 1.02 26.82 -3.36
CA MET A 1 0.14 25.66 -3.12
C MET A 1 -1.28 26.15 -2.88
N PRO A 2 -2.30 25.49 -3.44
CA PRO A 2 -3.70 25.77 -3.12
C PRO A 2 -3.96 25.63 -1.63
N ARG A 3 -4.79 26.52 -1.07
CA ARG A 3 -5.26 26.42 0.31
C ARG A 3 -6.39 25.40 0.37
N GLY A 4 -6.40 24.58 1.40
CA GLY A 4 -7.46 23.60 1.64
C GLY A 4 -8.31 23.94 2.86
N THR A 5 -9.13 22.99 3.27
CA THR A 5 -9.90 23.04 4.52
C THR A 5 -9.15 22.28 5.60
N PRO A 6 -8.85 22.89 6.76
CA PRO A 6 -8.24 22.18 7.88
C PRO A 6 -9.20 21.12 8.44
N ASP A 7 -8.65 19.95 8.77
CA ASP A 7 -9.35 18.95 9.58
C ASP A 7 -8.94 19.12 11.04
N PRO A 8 -9.89 19.20 12.00
CA PRO A 8 -9.56 19.39 13.41
C PRO A 8 -8.79 18.21 14.01
N GLU A 9 -8.89 17.00 13.45
CA GLU A 9 -8.26 15.78 13.97
C GLU A 9 -6.92 15.47 13.27
N ILE A 10 -6.60 16.14 12.16
CA ILE A 10 -5.31 16.00 11.46
C ILE A 10 -4.41 17.22 11.76
N ALA A 11 -3.09 17.00 11.85
CA ALA A 11 -2.10 18.07 11.88
C ALA A 11 -0.81 17.69 11.17
N VAL A 12 -0.14 18.68 10.60
CA VAL A 12 1.27 18.59 10.25
C VAL A 12 2.11 19.08 11.43
N THR A 13 2.91 18.20 12.02
CA THR A 13 3.76 18.46 13.20
C THR A 13 5.18 18.86 12.80
N THR A 14 5.62 18.41 11.63
CA THR A 14 6.94 18.73 11.06
C THR A 14 6.77 19.12 9.60
N TYR A 15 7.43 20.20 9.18
CA TYR A 15 7.55 20.59 7.77
C TYR A 15 8.83 21.40 7.57
N VAL A 16 9.78 20.84 6.82
CA VAL A 16 11.06 21.45 6.44
C VAL A 16 11.06 21.67 4.92
N PRO A 17 10.61 22.85 4.43
CA PRO A 17 10.34 23.08 3.01
C PRO A 17 11.52 22.79 2.07
N ASP A 18 12.75 23.05 2.51
CA ASP A 18 13.94 22.90 1.67
C ASP A 18 14.42 21.44 1.55
N LYS A 19 13.85 20.51 2.31
CA LYS A 19 14.26 19.10 2.33
C LYS A 19 13.17 18.12 1.89
N VAL A 20 11.92 18.55 1.92
CA VAL A 20 10.78 17.71 1.57
C VAL A 20 10.67 17.55 0.05
N TRP A 21 10.06 16.46 -0.40
CA TRP A 21 9.55 16.35 -1.76
C TRP A 21 8.19 17.05 -1.84
N MET A 22 8.18 18.20 -2.51
CA MET A 22 7.02 19.08 -2.55
C MET A 22 5.88 18.51 -3.40
N GLY A 23 4.66 18.55 -2.86
CA GLY A 23 3.48 18.05 -3.57
C GLY A 23 2.23 18.07 -2.72
N THR A 24 1.38 17.09 -2.98
CA THR A 24 0.19 16.75 -2.19
C THR A 24 0.28 15.28 -1.78
N THR A 25 -0.51 14.85 -0.80
CA THR A 25 -0.55 13.43 -0.39
C THR A 25 -1.97 12.93 -0.44
N LEU A 26 -2.21 11.86 -1.22
CA LEU A 26 -3.47 11.14 -1.32
C LEU A 26 -3.41 9.92 -0.39
N PHE A 27 -4.46 9.67 0.40
CA PHE A 27 -4.53 8.49 1.26
C PHE A 27 -5.96 8.12 1.65
N ALA A 28 -6.14 6.84 1.96
CA ALA A 28 -7.35 6.35 2.63
C ALA A 28 -7.33 6.74 4.11
N ASP A 29 -8.47 7.21 4.61
CA ASP A 29 -8.64 7.65 5.98
C ASP A 29 -9.89 7.02 6.61
N ASN A 30 -9.66 6.17 7.61
CA ASN A 30 -10.71 5.51 8.39
C ASN A 30 -10.58 5.82 9.89
N HIS A 31 -10.12 7.03 10.27
CA HIS A 31 -10.00 7.39 11.69
C HIS A 31 -11.34 7.70 12.36
N THR A 32 -12.30 8.29 11.63
CA THR A 32 -13.64 8.60 12.14
C THR A 32 -14.58 7.39 11.95
N PRO A 33 -15.11 6.78 13.02
CA PRO A 33 -16.02 5.64 12.89
C PRO A 33 -17.25 5.94 12.02
N GLY A 34 -17.54 5.06 11.05
CA GLY A 34 -18.70 5.19 10.16
C GLY A 34 -18.56 6.27 9.08
N ARG A 35 -17.40 6.91 8.96
CA ARG A 35 -17.13 7.94 7.95
C ARG A 35 -15.80 7.68 7.20
N PRO A 36 -15.61 6.49 6.60
CA PRO A 36 -14.42 6.24 5.79
C PRO A 36 -14.39 7.15 4.58
N ARG A 37 -13.21 7.68 4.26
CA ARG A 37 -13.02 8.62 3.15
C ARG A 37 -11.65 8.43 2.49
N ILE A 38 -11.51 9.01 1.32
CA ILE A 38 -10.22 9.25 0.66
C ILE A 38 -9.98 10.75 0.71
N VAL A 39 -8.77 11.16 1.07
CA VAL A 39 -8.41 12.58 1.16
C VAL A 39 -7.12 12.86 0.43
N GLU A 40 -7.06 14.02 -0.21
CA GLU A 40 -5.83 14.61 -0.69
C GLU A 40 -5.53 15.87 0.12
N VAL A 41 -4.32 15.96 0.68
CA VAL A 41 -3.89 17.10 1.49
C VAL A 41 -2.72 17.84 0.86
N ASN A 42 -2.65 19.15 1.07
CA ASN A 42 -1.45 19.92 0.77
C ASN A 42 -0.35 19.72 1.85
N MET A 43 0.82 20.32 1.65
CA MET A 43 1.94 20.20 2.61
C MET A 43 1.65 20.73 4.03
N LEU A 44 0.57 21.48 4.23
CA LEU A 44 0.12 21.98 5.53
C LEU A 44 -0.90 21.05 6.22
N GLY A 45 -1.26 19.93 5.57
CA GLY A 45 -2.27 18.99 6.06
C GLY A 45 -3.70 19.47 5.84
N GLU A 46 -3.91 20.46 4.97
CA GLU A 46 -5.24 20.94 4.63
C GLU A 46 -5.83 20.11 3.51
N ILE A 47 -7.06 19.65 3.70
CA ILE A 47 -7.80 18.86 2.72
C ILE A 47 -8.10 19.74 1.51
N ILE A 48 -7.55 19.38 0.36
CA ILE A 48 -7.80 20.04 -0.93
C ILE A 48 -8.79 19.25 -1.79
N TRP A 49 -9.00 17.98 -1.48
CA TRP A 49 -10.01 17.12 -2.08
C TRP A 49 -10.42 16.02 -1.08
N GLU A 50 -11.71 15.68 -1.02
CA GLU A 50 -12.27 14.63 -0.17
C GLU A 50 -13.31 13.85 -0.97
N TYR A 51 -13.26 12.53 -0.84
CA TYR A 51 -14.31 11.63 -1.29
C TYR A 51 -14.78 10.77 -0.12
N LEU A 52 -16.03 11.00 0.31
CA LEU A 52 -16.66 10.19 1.35
C LEU A 52 -17.17 8.87 0.73
N ILE A 53 -16.79 7.73 1.31
CA ILE A 53 -17.28 6.44 0.85
C ILE A 53 -18.80 6.35 1.13
N PRO A 54 -19.63 5.95 0.15
CA PRO A 54 -21.07 5.78 0.33
C PRO A 54 -21.42 4.89 1.52
N GLU A 55 -22.52 5.20 2.21
CA GLU A 55 -22.92 4.52 3.46
C GLU A 55 -23.03 3.00 3.27
N GLU A 56 -23.61 2.55 2.17
CA GLU A 56 -23.77 1.14 1.81
C GLU A 56 -22.42 0.41 1.59
N LEU A 57 -21.36 1.16 1.27
CA LEU A 57 -20.01 0.66 1.03
C LEU A 57 -19.08 0.79 2.24
N SER A 58 -19.45 1.57 3.25
CA SER A 58 -18.61 1.92 4.41
C SER A 58 -18.11 0.72 5.24
N GLN A 59 -18.78 -0.42 5.15
CA GLN A 59 -18.39 -1.67 5.83
C GLN A 59 -17.19 -2.39 5.19
N TYR A 60 -16.83 -2.03 3.95
CA TYR A 60 -15.88 -2.77 3.11
C TYR A 60 -14.48 -2.14 3.09
N THR A 61 -14.02 -1.53 4.19
CA THR A 61 -12.72 -0.83 4.23
C THR A 61 -11.58 -1.67 4.80
N ASN A 62 -11.80 -2.96 5.03
CA ASN A 62 -10.81 -3.85 5.60
C ASN A 62 -11.00 -5.32 5.17
N PRO A 63 -9.94 -6.09 4.89
CA PRO A 63 -8.53 -5.72 5.00
C PRO A 63 -8.00 -5.02 3.73
N GLY A 64 -7.45 -3.82 3.93
CA GLY A 64 -6.69 -3.09 2.94
C GLY A 64 -7.47 -2.22 1.98
N PHE A 65 -7.79 -1.03 2.48
CA PHE A 65 -8.36 0.08 1.73
C PHE A 65 -7.23 0.89 1.09
N ASP A 66 -6.81 0.42 -0.08
CA ASP A 66 -5.76 1.04 -0.88
C ASP A 66 -6.32 2.08 -1.86
N VAL A 67 -5.48 3.06 -2.21
CA VAL A 67 -5.82 4.20 -3.09
C VAL A 67 -4.64 4.56 -3.99
N GLU A 68 -4.92 4.80 -5.26
CA GLU A 68 -3.94 5.18 -6.28
C GLU A 68 -4.45 6.40 -7.06
N ALA A 69 -3.60 7.40 -7.28
CA ALA A 69 -3.88 8.49 -8.20
C ALA A 69 -3.59 8.07 -9.65
N LEU A 70 -4.59 8.19 -10.52
CA LEU A 70 -4.45 7.85 -11.93
C LEU A 70 -4.04 9.06 -12.79
N PRO A 71 -3.39 8.83 -13.95
CA PRO A 71 -3.22 9.85 -14.98
C PRO A 71 -4.57 10.49 -15.36
N GLY A 72 -4.60 11.82 -15.43
CA GLY A 72 -5.84 12.57 -15.68
C GLY A 72 -6.61 12.96 -14.41
N GLY A 73 -6.16 12.50 -13.25
CA GLY A 73 -6.68 12.92 -11.94
C GLY A 73 -7.78 12.03 -11.39
N ASN A 74 -8.16 10.94 -12.03
CA ASN A 74 -9.07 9.98 -11.40
C ASN A 74 -8.38 9.30 -10.20
N VAL A 75 -9.17 8.71 -9.31
CA VAL A 75 -8.67 7.96 -8.15
C VAL A 75 -9.18 6.53 -8.25
N LEU A 76 -8.26 5.57 -8.30
CA LEU A 76 -8.54 4.15 -8.17
C LEU A 76 -8.47 3.78 -6.69
N PHE A 77 -9.37 2.92 -6.22
CA PHE A 77 -9.31 2.45 -4.84
C PHE A 77 -9.94 1.07 -4.65
N VAL A 78 -9.46 0.37 -3.64
CA VAL A 78 -9.94 -0.95 -3.24
C VAL A 78 -10.88 -0.82 -2.05
N LEU A 79 -12.08 -1.39 -2.17
CA LEU A 79 -12.93 -1.68 -1.02
C LEU A 79 -12.95 -3.20 -0.82
N PRO A 80 -12.17 -3.73 0.13
CA PRO A 80 -12.07 -5.16 0.39
C PRO A 80 -13.41 -5.87 0.45
N THR A 81 -13.51 -7.01 -0.24
CA THR A 81 -14.73 -7.85 -0.34
C THR A 81 -15.92 -7.20 -1.05
N SER A 82 -15.74 -6.00 -1.60
CA SER A 82 -16.69 -5.33 -2.49
C SER A 82 -16.16 -5.27 -3.92
N GLY A 83 -14.93 -4.77 -4.10
CA GLY A 83 -14.29 -4.68 -5.41
C GLY A 83 -13.31 -3.52 -5.54
N VAL A 84 -13.01 -3.15 -6.78
CA VAL A 84 -12.20 -1.98 -7.16
C VAL A 84 -13.09 -0.94 -7.79
N TYR A 85 -12.84 0.32 -7.49
CA TYR A 85 -13.62 1.46 -7.96
C TYR A 85 -12.69 2.53 -8.50
N GLU A 86 -13.16 3.24 -9.52
CA GLU A 86 -12.51 4.45 -10.03
C GLU A 86 -13.51 5.60 -9.98
N VAL A 87 -13.10 6.71 -9.37
CA VAL A 87 -13.88 7.94 -9.32
C VAL A 87 -13.15 9.09 -10.00
N ASP A 88 -13.91 9.97 -10.64
CA ASP A 88 -13.39 11.27 -11.05
C ASP A 88 -13.27 12.23 -9.85
N ARG A 89 -12.71 13.42 -10.09
CA ARG A 89 -12.54 14.43 -9.03
C ARG A 89 -13.86 15.08 -8.58
N ASP A 90 -14.96 14.90 -9.30
CA ASP A 90 -16.30 15.32 -8.89
C ASP A 90 -17.00 14.25 -8.03
N GLY A 91 -16.37 13.08 -7.85
CA GLY A 91 -16.87 11.97 -7.04
C GLY A 91 -17.80 11.02 -7.80
N ASN A 92 -17.89 11.11 -9.13
CA ASN A 92 -18.66 10.16 -9.92
C ASN A 92 -17.86 8.88 -10.12
N THR A 93 -18.48 7.73 -9.89
CA THR A 93 -17.89 6.43 -10.27
C THR A 93 -17.87 6.32 -11.79
N VAL A 94 -16.67 6.28 -12.37
CA VAL A 94 -16.45 6.17 -13.82
C VAL A 94 -16.14 4.74 -14.26
N TRP A 95 -15.67 3.90 -13.34
CA TRP A 95 -15.45 2.48 -13.56
C TRP A 95 -15.53 1.71 -12.22
N SER A 96 -15.91 0.44 -12.29
CA SER A 96 -15.87 -0.46 -11.13
C SER A 96 -15.77 -1.92 -11.56
N HIS A 97 -15.10 -2.73 -10.75
CA HIS A 97 -15.09 -4.18 -10.86
C HIS A 97 -15.50 -4.80 -9.52
N LEU A 98 -16.69 -5.40 -9.47
CA LEU A 98 -17.22 -6.01 -8.26
C LEU A 98 -16.71 -7.43 -8.10
N ASP A 99 -15.99 -7.68 -7.01
CA ASP A 99 -15.39 -8.97 -6.72
C ASP A 99 -15.15 -9.12 -5.22
N HIS A 100 -15.87 -10.06 -4.62
CA HIS A 100 -15.84 -10.31 -3.17
C HIS A 100 -14.52 -10.91 -2.65
N LYS A 101 -13.60 -11.30 -3.55
CA LYS A 101 -12.27 -11.80 -3.19
C LYS A 101 -11.19 -10.72 -3.27
N VAL A 102 -11.44 -9.60 -3.95
CA VAL A 102 -10.48 -8.48 -4.02
C VAL A 102 -10.24 -7.87 -2.65
N SER A 103 -8.99 -7.56 -2.36
CA SER A 103 -8.54 -6.94 -1.11
C SER A 103 -7.14 -6.35 -1.28
N HIS A 104 -6.73 -5.51 -0.33
CA HIS A 104 -5.37 -4.98 -0.17
C HIS A 104 -4.83 -4.03 -1.22
N ASP A 105 -4.90 -4.37 -2.50
CA ASP A 105 -4.09 -3.69 -3.52
C ASP A 105 -4.71 -3.82 -4.92
N ALA A 106 -4.65 -2.73 -5.69
CA ALA A 106 -4.97 -2.74 -7.11
C ALA A 106 -4.26 -1.62 -7.88
N ASP A 107 -3.59 -1.98 -8.98
CA ASP A 107 -2.83 -1.05 -9.81
C ASP A 107 -3.44 -0.96 -11.21
N ARG A 108 -3.64 0.26 -11.73
CA ARG A 108 -3.95 0.45 -13.16
C ARG A 108 -2.69 0.28 -14.01
N LEU A 109 -2.72 -0.68 -14.94
CA LEU A 109 -1.62 -0.94 -15.85
C LEU A 109 -1.63 0.00 -17.08
N PRO A 110 -0.48 0.25 -17.73
CA PRO A 110 -0.39 1.11 -18.91
C PRO A 110 -1.24 0.67 -20.13
N ASN A 111 -1.57 -0.62 -20.20
CA ASN A 111 -2.46 -1.17 -21.25
C ASN A 111 -3.96 -0.95 -20.95
N GLY A 112 -4.30 -0.32 -19.83
CA GLY A 112 -5.67 -0.10 -19.36
C GLY A 112 -6.24 -1.23 -18.51
N ASN A 113 -5.56 -2.38 -18.41
CA ASN A 113 -5.96 -3.44 -17.49
C ASN A 113 -5.71 -3.02 -16.04
N THR A 114 -6.28 -3.77 -15.09
CA THR A 114 -6.07 -3.57 -13.66
C THR A 114 -5.49 -4.84 -13.07
N LEU A 115 -4.38 -4.73 -12.36
CA LEU A 115 -3.82 -5.80 -11.55
C LEU A 115 -4.51 -5.74 -10.17
N VAL A 116 -5.02 -6.86 -9.67
CA VAL A 116 -5.77 -6.90 -8.40
C VAL A 116 -5.29 -8.04 -7.51
N VAL A 117 -5.28 -7.80 -6.21
CA VAL A 117 -4.88 -8.79 -5.20
C VAL A 117 -6.08 -9.51 -4.59
N TRP A 118 -5.93 -10.82 -4.41
CA TRP A 118 -6.86 -11.73 -3.77
C TRP A 118 -6.20 -12.34 -2.52
N GLY A 119 -5.96 -11.51 -1.49
CA GLY A 119 -5.24 -11.93 -0.29
C GLY A 119 -6.07 -12.14 0.97
N GLY A 120 -7.16 -11.39 1.12
CA GLY A 120 -8.01 -11.47 2.29
C GLY A 120 -8.75 -12.81 2.34
N ARG A 121 -8.39 -13.68 3.30
CA ARG A 121 -8.95 -15.03 3.44
C ARG A 121 -8.75 -15.89 2.19
N ASP A 122 -7.63 -15.71 1.51
CA ASP A 122 -7.25 -16.53 0.36
C ASP A 122 -6.99 -17.98 0.78
N THR A 123 -7.22 -18.90 -0.15
CA THR A 123 -6.93 -20.33 0.02
C THR A 123 -5.91 -20.79 -1.02
N LYS A 124 -5.37 -22.00 -0.86
CA LYS A 124 -4.47 -22.63 -1.85
C LYS A 124 -5.03 -22.67 -3.26
N ASP A 125 -6.35 -22.78 -3.39
CA ASP A 125 -7.01 -22.93 -4.68
C ASP A 125 -7.41 -21.59 -5.30
N ASP A 126 -7.34 -20.50 -4.54
CA ASP A 126 -7.52 -19.16 -5.05
C ASP A 126 -6.24 -18.70 -5.79
N PRO A 127 -6.37 -17.94 -6.89
CA PRO A 127 -5.26 -17.14 -7.35
C PRO A 127 -4.99 -16.02 -6.35
N GLN A 128 -3.72 -15.67 -6.18
CA GLN A 128 -3.30 -14.60 -5.27
C GLN A 128 -3.30 -13.23 -5.95
N VAL A 129 -3.10 -13.21 -7.28
CA VAL A 129 -3.09 -12.01 -8.11
C VAL A 129 -3.81 -12.30 -9.42
N ARG A 130 -4.58 -11.33 -9.92
CA ARG A 130 -5.22 -11.37 -11.24
C ARG A 130 -4.95 -10.09 -12.00
N GLU A 131 -4.89 -10.18 -13.32
CA GLU A 131 -5.00 -9.04 -14.22
C GLU A 131 -6.36 -9.11 -14.91
N ILE A 132 -7.12 -8.02 -14.85
CA ILE A 132 -8.44 -7.89 -15.45
C ILE A 132 -8.44 -6.82 -16.54
N SER A 133 -9.14 -7.08 -17.65
CA SER A 133 -9.34 -6.10 -18.70
C SER A 133 -10.31 -4.98 -18.26
N PRO A 134 -10.39 -3.85 -19.00
CA PRO A 134 -11.41 -2.83 -18.74
C PRO A 134 -12.86 -3.35 -18.75
N SER A 135 -13.14 -4.44 -19.48
CA SER A 135 -14.45 -5.11 -19.50
C SER A 135 -14.67 -6.09 -18.33
N GLY A 136 -13.66 -6.30 -17.48
CA GLY A 136 -13.71 -7.19 -16.33
C GLY A 136 -13.35 -8.65 -16.62
N GLU A 137 -12.80 -8.95 -17.79
CA GLU A 137 -12.33 -10.30 -18.12
C GLU A 137 -10.96 -10.57 -17.47
N VAL A 138 -10.80 -11.73 -16.83
CA VAL A 138 -9.50 -12.15 -16.30
C VAL A 138 -8.60 -12.55 -17.47
N VAL A 139 -7.52 -11.80 -17.69
CA VAL A 139 -6.54 -12.05 -18.78
C VAL A 139 -5.27 -12.74 -18.28
N TRP A 140 -5.03 -12.70 -16.97
CA TRP A 140 -3.92 -13.38 -16.32
C TRP A 140 -4.26 -13.66 -14.85
N ALA A 141 -3.73 -14.75 -14.29
CA ALA A 141 -3.84 -15.07 -12.88
C ALA A 141 -2.61 -15.88 -12.42
N TRP A 142 -2.18 -15.67 -11.18
CA TRP A 142 -1.08 -16.42 -10.59
C TRP A 142 -1.51 -17.16 -9.32
N TYR A 143 -1.04 -18.39 -9.20
CA TYR A 143 -1.38 -19.31 -8.12
C TYR A 143 -0.11 -19.70 -7.37
N ALA A 144 -0.01 -19.30 -6.10
CA ALA A 144 1.13 -19.61 -5.26
C ALA A 144 1.32 -21.12 -5.03
N ARG A 145 0.24 -21.91 -5.14
CA ARG A 145 0.28 -23.37 -4.97
C ARG A 145 1.22 -24.08 -5.94
N ASP A 146 1.42 -23.52 -7.13
CA ASP A 146 2.25 -24.14 -8.17
C ASP A 146 3.72 -24.21 -7.75
N GLN A 147 4.16 -23.29 -6.87
CA GLN A 147 5.50 -23.27 -6.31
C GLN A 147 5.54 -23.72 -4.83
N PHE A 148 4.53 -23.35 -4.04
CA PHE A 148 4.57 -23.44 -2.57
C PHE A 148 3.58 -24.45 -1.97
N GLY A 149 2.72 -25.08 -2.77
CA GLY A 149 1.61 -25.92 -2.29
C GLY A 149 2.03 -27.13 -1.45
N ASP A 150 3.20 -27.69 -1.77
CA ASP A 150 3.81 -28.86 -1.12
C ASP A 150 5.08 -28.49 -0.30
N SER A 151 5.27 -27.21 0.00
CA SER A 151 6.44 -26.71 0.73
C SER A 151 6.20 -26.63 2.25
N SER A 152 7.16 -26.09 3.00
CA SER A 152 6.97 -25.74 4.43
C SER A 152 5.90 -24.67 4.66
N TYR A 153 5.46 -23.97 3.61
CA TYR A 153 4.39 -22.98 3.67
C TYR A 153 2.99 -23.59 3.50
N ALA A 154 2.90 -24.89 3.20
CA ALA A 154 1.66 -25.56 2.87
C ALA A 154 0.57 -25.37 3.94
N ASP A 155 0.89 -25.42 5.23
CA ASP A 155 -0.13 -25.49 6.28
C ASP A 155 -0.32 -24.16 7.03
N ILE A 156 0.09 -23.04 6.43
CA ILE A 156 -0.04 -21.71 7.04
C ILE A 156 -1.47 -21.20 6.88
N GLU A 157 -2.15 -20.88 7.98
CA GLU A 157 -3.47 -20.26 7.96
C GLU A 157 -3.51 -19.09 8.95
N ARG A 158 -3.38 -17.86 8.42
CA ARG A 158 -3.46 -16.61 9.20
C ARG A 158 -4.16 -15.54 8.39
N ASP A 159 -5.49 -15.48 8.53
CA ASP A 159 -6.40 -14.65 7.73
C ASP A 159 -6.31 -14.91 6.22
N GLY A 160 -5.90 -16.11 5.83
CA GLY A 160 -5.56 -16.49 4.46
C GLY A 160 -4.35 -17.43 4.44
N TRP A 161 -4.10 -18.06 3.29
CA TRP A 161 -2.92 -18.91 3.08
C TRP A 161 -1.68 -18.06 2.87
N THR A 162 -1.55 -17.36 1.74
CA THR A 162 -0.43 -16.44 1.52
C THR A 162 -0.67 -15.08 2.17
N HIS A 163 -1.95 -14.70 2.27
CA HIS A 163 -2.37 -13.34 2.57
C HIS A 163 -1.61 -12.30 1.74
N THR A 164 -1.59 -12.50 0.42
CA THR A 164 -0.95 -11.57 -0.51
C THR A 164 -1.50 -10.17 -0.30
N ASN A 165 -0.64 -9.19 -0.11
CA ASN A 165 -1.06 -7.84 0.29
C ASN A 165 -0.57 -6.72 -0.63
N ALA A 166 0.24 -7.07 -1.62
CA ALA A 166 0.69 -6.14 -2.64
C ALA A 166 1.14 -6.91 -3.88
N ALA A 167 0.89 -6.35 -5.07
CA ALA A 167 1.41 -6.85 -6.32
C ALA A 167 1.58 -5.74 -7.36
N THR A 168 2.79 -5.60 -7.91
CA THR A 168 3.12 -4.55 -8.88
C THR A 168 3.66 -5.16 -10.16
N ARG A 169 3.17 -4.71 -11.32
CA ARG A 169 3.73 -5.08 -12.63
C ARG A 169 4.96 -4.25 -12.91
N LEU A 170 6.10 -4.91 -13.11
CA LEU A 170 7.36 -4.28 -13.44
C LEU A 170 7.45 -3.90 -14.93
N PRO A 171 8.30 -2.94 -15.31
CA PRO A 171 8.53 -2.59 -16.72
C PRO A 171 9.00 -3.75 -17.60
N SER A 172 9.60 -4.78 -17.00
CA SER A 172 10.01 -6.02 -17.70
C SER A 172 8.82 -6.90 -18.12
N GLY A 173 7.61 -6.64 -17.59
CA GLY A 173 6.45 -7.51 -17.70
C GLY A 173 6.36 -8.54 -16.57
N ASN A 174 7.37 -8.68 -15.72
CA ASN A 174 7.29 -9.51 -14.52
C ASN A 174 6.38 -8.86 -13.47
N THR A 175 5.92 -9.63 -12.49
CA THR A 175 5.13 -9.14 -11.36
C THR A 175 5.89 -9.39 -10.06
N LEU A 176 6.06 -8.34 -9.27
CA LEU A 176 6.54 -8.45 -7.89
C LEU A 176 5.34 -8.69 -6.99
N ILE A 177 5.38 -9.72 -6.13
CA ILE A 177 4.24 -10.12 -5.30
C ILE A 177 4.70 -10.33 -3.86
N SER A 178 4.06 -9.66 -2.92
CA SER A 178 4.31 -9.82 -1.49
C SER A 178 3.44 -10.95 -0.91
N LEU A 179 4.07 -11.99 -0.37
CA LEU A 179 3.39 -13.11 0.30
C LEU A 179 3.55 -12.93 1.81
N ARG A 180 2.70 -12.09 2.42
CA ARG A 180 2.84 -11.64 3.82
C ARG A 180 3.07 -12.80 4.78
N ASN A 181 2.23 -13.82 4.71
CA ASN A 181 2.28 -14.97 5.63
C ASN A 181 3.51 -15.86 5.42
N PHE A 182 4.17 -15.79 4.27
CA PHE A 182 5.39 -16.55 3.98
C PHE A 182 6.65 -15.75 4.32
N HIS A 183 6.49 -14.49 4.76
CA HIS A 183 7.57 -13.57 5.09
C HIS A 183 8.57 -13.39 3.93
N LEU A 184 8.08 -13.37 2.70
CA LEU A 184 8.90 -13.24 1.50
C LEU A 184 8.16 -12.52 0.37
N ILE A 185 8.92 -12.09 -0.62
CA ILE A 185 8.46 -11.48 -1.86
C ILE A 185 8.91 -12.37 -3.01
N VAL A 186 8.11 -12.49 -4.07
CA VAL A 186 8.49 -13.20 -5.29
C VAL A 186 8.46 -12.28 -6.49
N GLU A 187 9.38 -12.49 -7.42
CA GLU A 187 9.29 -11.96 -8.78
C GLU A 187 8.85 -13.08 -9.72
N VAL A 188 7.76 -12.85 -10.45
CA VAL A 188 7.09 -13.86 -11.28
C VAL A 188 7.07 -13.37 -12.72
N ASN A 189 7.43 -14.22 -13.68
CA ASN A 189 7.32 -13.87 -15.10
C ASN A 189 5.87 -13.99 -15.62
N PRO A 190 5.56 -13.50 -16.84
CA PRO A 190 4.23 -13.61 -17.43
C PRO A 190 3.69 -15.06 -17.52
N GLU A 191 4.57 -16.05 -17.64
CA GLU A 191 4.20 -17.47 -17.67
C GLU A 191 3.86 -18.06 -16.29
N GLY A 192 4.01 -17.28 -15.21
CA GLY A 192 3.71 -17.71 -13.84
C GLY A 192 4.87 -18.39 -13.11
N THR A 193 6.06 -18.42 -13.72
CA THR A 193 7.28 -18.98 -13.10
C THR A 193 7.87 -17.97 -12.11
N VAL A 194 8.15 -18.44 -10.89
CA VAL A 194 8.90 -17.66 -9.89
C VAL A 194 10.37 -17.60 -10.31
N LEU A 195 10.85 -16.40 -10.63
CA LEU A 195 12.25 -16.15 -11.03
C LEU A 195 13.14 -15.88 -9.83
N ASN A 196 12.62 -15.16 -8.83
CA ASN A 196 13.35 -14.77 -7.63
C ASN A 196 12.47 -14.92 -6.38
N VAL A 197 13.09 -15.33 -5.27
CA VAL A 197 12.53 -15.28 -3.91
C VAL A 197 13.38 -14.30 -3.11
N ILE A 198 12.75 -13.26 -2.58
CA ILE A 198 13.42 -12.11 -1.98
C ILE A 198 13.03 -12.02 -0.51
N GLY A 199 14.05 -11.86 0.34
CA GLY A 199 13.87 -11.59 1.77
C GLY A 199 13.49 -12.78 2.63
N GLU A 200 13.45 -14.01 2.10
CA GLU A 200 13.18 -15.22 2.88
C GLU A 200 14.13 -15.34 4.09
N GLY A 201 13.54 -15.55 5.28
CA GLY A 201 14.29 -15.59 6.55
C GLY A 201 14.87 -14.25 7.01
N ARG A 202 14.59 -13.15 6.30
CA ARG A 202 15.08 -11.79 6.61
C ARG A 202 13.94 -10.79 6.84
N LEU A 203 12.87 -10.92 6.07
CA LEU A 203 11.65 -10.14 6.20
C LEU A 203 10.71 -10.78 7.22
N HIS A 204 9.78 -9.98 7.71
CA HIS A 204 8.69 -10.42 8.56
C HIS A 204 7.45 -9.63 8.17
N ASP A 205 6.40 -10.33 7.69
CA ASP A 205 5.14 -9.74 7.26
C ASP A 205 5.38 -8.55 6.33
N PRO A 206 6.08 -8.75 5.19
CA PRO A 206 6.37 -7.67 4.26
C PRO A 206 5.08 -7.07 3.71
N HIS A 207 5.09 -5.76 3.51
CA HIS A 207 4.02 -5.01 2.87
C HIS A 207 4.63 -4.08 1.82
N ASP A 208 3.90 -3.96 0.71
CA ASP A 208 4.15 -2.99 -0.35
C ASP A 208 5.62 -2.89 -0.81
N PRO A 209 6.16 -3.95 -1.43
CA PRO A 209 7.52 -3.92 -1.91
C PRO A 209 7.65 -3.10 -3.20
N GLU A 210 8.66 -2.24 -3.25
CA GLU A 210 9.01 -1.42 -4.41
C GLU A 210 10.41 -1.81 -4.91
N ILE A 211 10.57 -2.05 -6.22
CA ILE A 211 11.91 -2.13 -6.82
C ILE A 211 12.40 -0.71 -7.12
N LEU A 212 13.52 -0.34 -6.50
CA LEU A 212 14.16 0.94 -6.71
C LEU A 212 15.02 0.96 -7.98
N ASP A 213 15.36 2.15 -8.48
CA ASP A 213 16.24 2.35 -9.65
C ASP A 213 17.60 1.64 -9.55
N ASN A 214 18.11 1.44 -8.32
CA ASN A 214 19.36 0.74 -8.07
C ASN A 214 19.23 -0.80 -8.06
N GLY A 215 18.02 -1.33 -8.29
CA GLY A 215 17.68 -2.75 -8.28
C GLY A 215 17.49 -3.36 -6.89
N ASN A 216 17.59 -2.58 -5.82
CA ASN A 216 17.20 -3.04 -4.49
C ASN A 216 15.67 -3.01 -4.31
N VAL A 217 15.19 -3.68 -3.28
CA VAL A 217 13.77 -3.72 -2.92
C VAL A 217 13.56 -2.96 -1.61
N LEU A 218 12.77 -1.89 -1.64
CA LEU A 218 12.23 -1.21 -0.46
C LEU A 218 10.95 -1.95 -0.04
N VAL A 219 10.72 -2.10 1.27
CA VAL A 219 9.54 -2.80 1.79
C VAL A 219 9.21 -2.34 3.20
N ALA A 220 7.92 -2.14 3.49
CA ALA A 220 7.43 -1.98 4.85
C ALA A 220 7.49 -3.33 5.59
N ASN A 221 8.39 -3.42 6.59
CA ASN A 221 8.63 -4.67 7.31
C ASN A 221 7.96 -4.64 8.68
N GLN A 222 6.90 -5.41 8.85
CA GLN A 222 6.12 -5.43 10.09
C GLN A 222 6.59 -6.56 11.01
N SER A 223 7.35 -6.29 12.08
CA SER A 223 7.57 -7.30 13.13
C SER A 223 6.66 -7.05 14.34
N ARG A 224 6.41 -8.07 15.17
CA ARG A 224 5.51 -7.96 16.35
C ARG A 224 5.88 -6.86 17.35
N THR A 225 7.13 -6.36 17.34
CA THR A 225 7.64 -5.41 18.34
C THR A 225 8.46 -4.28 17.73
N ASP A 226 8.58 -4.21 16.41
CA ASP A 226 9.41 -3.24 15.70
C ASP A 226 8.89 -3.09 14.26
N HIS A 227 8.40 -1.90 13.91
CA HIS A 227 7.86 -1.56 12.60
C HIS A 227 8.77 -0.53 11.92
N PHE A 228 9.39 -0.94 10.82
CA PHE A 228 10.32 -0.11 10.06
C PHE A 228 10.37 -0.58 8.61
N ALA A 229 10.69 0.32 7.69
CA ALA A 229 10.98 -0.04 6.32
C ALA A 229 12.43 -0.54 6.20
N VAL A 230 12.68 -1.45 5.26
CA VAL A 230 14.02 -1.91 4.90
C VAL A 230 14.24 -1.82 3.41
N GLU A 231 15.47 -1.50 3.02
CA GLU A 231 15.95 -1.69 1.65
C GLU A 231 16.83 -2.94 1.63
N ILE A 232 16.48 -3.93 0.81
CA ILE A 232 17.19 -5.19 0.68
C ILE A 232 17.79 -5.29 -0.72
N ASN A 233 19.04 -5.71 -0.79
CA ASN A 233 19.63 -6.13 -2.05
C ASN A 233 19.16 -7.56 -2.40
N PRO A 234 18.35 -7.76 -3.45
CA PRO A 234 17.73 -9.05 -3.73
C PRO A 234 18.75 -10.14 -4.09
N ALA A 235 19.88 -9.77 -4.71
CA ALA A 235 20.92 -10.73 -5.09
C ALA A 235 21.70 -11.29 -3.88
N THR A 236 21.85 -10.51 -2.80
CA THR A 236 22.65 -10.90 -1.64
C THR A 236 21.82 -11.14 -0.37
N THR A 237 20.52 -10.83 -0.39
CA THR A 237 19.58 -10.87 0.76
C THR A 237 19.96 -9.96 1.93
N ARG A 238 20.91 -9.03 1.71
CA ARG A 238 21.39 -8.12 2.75
C ARG A 238 20.48 -6.90 2.84
N VAL A 239 20.08 -6.56 4.06
CA VAL A 239 19.52 -5.23 4.38
C VAL A 239 20.64 -4.21 4.23
N VAL A 240 20.45 -3.23 3.35
CA VAL A 240 21.42 -2.15 3.07
C VAL A 240 20.99 -0.81 3.68
N TRP A 241 19.71 -0.66 4.02
CA TRP A 241 19.17 0.49 4.73
C TRP A 241 17.95 0.09 5.56
N ALA A 242 17.66 0.83 6.63
CA ALA A 242 16.45 0.65 7.43
C ALA A 242 16.01 1.98 8.07
N SER A 243 14.70 2.20 8.18
CA SER A 243 14.10 3.44 8.72
C SER A 243 14.15 3.57 10.25
N ARG A 244 15.08 2.88 10.93
CA ARG A 244 15.10 2.71 12.40
C ARG A 244 15.27 4.01 13.19
N SER A 245 15.72 5.09 12.56
CA SER A 245 15.79 6.41 13.19
C SER A 245 14.41 7.00 13.50
N VAL A 246 13.35 6.48 12.88
CA VAL A 246 11.97 6.88 13.08
C VAL A 246 11.18 5.68 13.58
N SER A 247 10.85 5.67 14.88
CA SER A 247 10.07 4.57 15.47
C SER A 247 8.61 4.67 15.07
N MET A 248 8.12 3.74 14.24
CA MET A 248 6.70 3.63 13.86
C MET A 248 5.88 2.79 14.85
N GLN A 249 6.42 2.49 16.03
CA GLN A 249 5.76 1.61 17.00
C GLN A 249 4.39 2.15 17.47
N ASN A 250 4.27 3.46 17.64
CA ASN A 250 3.02 4.12 18.05
C ASN A 250 2.09 4.45 16.87
N ALA A 251 2.50 4.06 15.65
CA ALA A 251 1.75 4.23 14.41
C ALA A 251 1.52 2.88 13.72
N HIS A 252 1.53 1.80 14.50
CA HIS A 252 1.37 0.43 14.02
C HIS A 252 -0.01 0.19 13.36
N PRO A 253 -0.09 -0.63 12.29
CA PRO A 253 1.05 -1.13 11.50
C PRO A 253 1.60 -0.11 10.50
N LEU A 254 2.90 -0.25 10.19
CA LEU A 254 3.54 0.36 9.01
C LEU A 254 3.17 -0.51 7.80
N ARG A 255 2.43 0.04 6.85
CA ARG A 255 1.91 -0.73 5.72
C ARG A 255 2.53 -0.38 4.38
N ASP A 256 3.20 0.75 4.32
CA ASP A 256 3.65 1.33 3.07
C ASP A 256 4.96 2.08 3.26
N ALA A 257 5.81 2.04 2.24
CA ALA A 257 7.10 2.72 2.21
C ALA A 257 7.53 3.02 0.77
N ASP A 258 7.44 4.29 0.36
CA ASP A 258 7.80 4.73 -0.99
C ASP A 258 9.12 5.51 -1.00
N ARG A 259 9.99 5.20 -1.96
CA ARG A 259 11.14 6.07 -2.23
C ARG A 259 10.70 7.24 -3.11
N LEU A 260 10.81 8.46 -2.57
CA LEU A 260 10.48 9.68 -3.29
C LEU A 260 11.63 10.08 -4.24
N PRO A 261 11.35 10.85 -5.32
CA PRO A 261 12.35 11.26 -6.31
C PRO A 261 13.56 12.03 -5.78
N ASN A 262 13.45 12.71 -4.65
CA ASN A 262 14.57 13.39 -3.99
C ASN A 262 15.43 12.46 -3.10
N GLY A 263 15.11 11.16 -3.07
CA GLY A 263 15.78 10.14 -2.26
C GLY A 263 15.26 10.02 -0.83
N ASN A 264 14.29 10.83 -0.41
CA ASN A 264 13.58 10.64 0.85
C ASN A 264 12.67 9.40 0.79
N THR A 265 12.22 8.94 1.94
CA THR A 265 11.25 7.84 2.04
C THR A 265 9.98 8.35 2.72
N LEU A 266 8.83 8.10 2.09
CA LEU A 266 7.51 8.27 2.69
C LEU A 266 7.12 6.98 3.40
N LEU A 267 6.58 7.07 4.61
CA LEU A 267 6.19 5.93 5.44
C LEU A 267 4.76 6.11 5.93
N THR A 268 3.91 5.11 5.72
CA THR A 268 2.50 5.17 6.14
C THR A 268 2.23 4.22 7.30
N GLY A 269 1.97 4.79 8.46
CA GLY A 269 1.41 4.09 9.62
C GLY A 269 -0.04 4.47 9.84
N SER A 270 -0.72 3.79 10.76
CA SER A 270 -2.17 4.00 10.98
C SER A 270 -2.52 5.37 11.55
N THR A 271 -1.61 6.02 12.27
CA THR A 271 -1.86 7.33 12.90
C THR A 271 -1.00 8.46 12.36
N ARG A 272 -0.07 8.16 11.44
CA ARG A 272 0.79 9.18 10.83
C ARG A 272 1.40 8.75 9.51
N ILE A 273 1.70 9.75 8.71
CA ILE A 273 2.46 9.64 7.46
C ILE A 273 3.73 10.48 7.64
N VAL A 274 4.89 9.88 7.38
CA VAL A 274 6.20 10.50 7.64
C VAL A 274 7.02 10.52 6.38
N GLU A 275 7.58 11.68 6.03
CA GLU A 275 8.66 11.78 5.07
C GLU A 275 9.99 11.97 5.81
N MET A 276 10.96 11.11 5.52
CA MET A 276 12.28 11.15 6.13
C MET A 276 13.41 11.13 5.11
N THR A 277 14.51 11.81 5.41
CA THR A 277 15.73 11.72 4.60
C THR A 277 16.41 10.38 4.78
N ASN A 278 17.27 10.01 3.83
CA ASN A 278 18.04 8.77 3.91
C ASN A 278 18.98 8.71 5.14
N SER A 279 19.38 9.86 5.71
CA SER A 279 20.17 9.95 6.93
C SER A 279 19.33 9.88 8.22
N GLY A 280 18.01 9.80 8.10
CA GLY A 280 17.12 9.54 9.24
C GLY A 280 16.39 10.74 9.82
N GLU A 281 16.46 11.91 9.18
CA GLU A 281 15.78 13.13 9.63
C GLU A 281 14.34 13.16 9.13
N VAL A 282 13.38 13.38 10.03
CA VAL A 282 11.98 13.64 9.65
C VAL A 282 11.87 15.07 9.11
N VAL A 283 11.41 15.20 7.87
CA VAL A 283 11.31 16.49 7.17
C VAL A 283 9.87 16.89 6.86
N TRP A 284 8.94 15.94 6.94
CA TRP A 284 7.51 16.21 6.97
C TRP A 284 6.79 15.11 7.77
N GLU A 285 5.80 15.48 8.58
CA GLU A 285 5.01 14.53 9.36
C GLU A 285 3.57 15.03 9.48
N LEU A 286 2.63 14.19 9.06
CA LEU A 286 1.19 14.36 9.24
C LEU A 286 0.69 13.33 10.25
N VAL A 287 -0.09 13.75 11.24
CA VAL A 287 -0.58 12.91 12.35
C VAL A 287 -2.08 13.04 12.56
N LEU A 288 -2.68 11.97 13.08
CA LEU A 288 -3.95 12.02 13.80
C LEU A 288 -3.70 12.50 15.24
N LYS A 289 -4.38 13.57 15.67
CA LYS A 289 -4.25 14.15 17.01
C LYS A 289 -4.89 13.25 18.04
N ASP A 290 -4.18 13.03 19.15
CA ASP A 290 -4.68 12.32 20.33
C ASP A 290 -5.21 10.89 20.06
N GLN A 291 -4.85 10.29 18.91
CA GLN A 291 -5.24 8.93 18.53
C GLN A 291 -4.09 7.95 18.76
N THR A 292 -4.41 6.83 19.40
CA THR A 292 -3.53 5.65 19.45
C THR A 292 -4.37 4.42 19.20
N TYR A 293 -3.91 3.54 18.31
CA TYR A 293 -4.61 2.30 18.01
C TYR A 293 -3.86 1.13 18.62
N VAL A 294 -4.57 0.38 19.45
CA VAL A 294 -4.04 -0.80 20.14
C VAL A 294 -5.01 -1.96 19.96
N GLY A 295 -4.47 -3.18 19.97
CA GLY A 295 -5.28 -4.40 19.86
C GLY A 295 -5.62 -4.81 18.42
N PRO A 296 -6.46 -5.84 18.27
CA PRO A 296 -6.69 -6.54 17.00
C PRO A 296 -7.46 -5.71 15.96
N ASP A 297 -8.14 -4.63 16.38
CA ASP A 297 -8.88 -3.75 15.47
C ASP A 297 -8.03 -2.58 14.93
N ALA A 298 -6.83 -2.35 15.49
CA ALA A 298 -5.93 -1.30 15.02
C ALA A 298 -5.65 -1.37 13.50
N PRO A 299 -5.52 -2.56 12.87
CA PRO A 299 -5.35 -2.65 11.43
C PRO A 299 -6.52 -2.11 10.59
N ARG A 300 -7.68 -1.82 11.18
CA ARG A 300 -8.86 -1.30 10.49
C ARG A 300 -8.97 0.23 10.56
N LEU A 301 -8.16 0.89 11.38
CA LEU A 301 -8.34 2.29 11.76
C LEU A 301 -7.28 3.20 11.14
N GLY A 302 -7.67 4.46 10.95
CA GLY A 302 -6.80 5.53 10.45
C GLY A 302 -6.31 5.30 9.04
N PHE A 303 -5.02 5.56 8.80
CA PHE A 303 -4.43 5.50 7.46
C PHE A 303 -4.02 4.08 7.09
N TYR A 304 -4.07 3.75 5.80
CA TYR A 304 -3.65 2.45 5.27
C TYR A 304 -2.37 2.57 4.44
N LYS A 305 -2.48 3.08 3.20
CA LYS A 305 -1.38 3.43 2.28
C LYS A 305 -1.48 4.90 1.87
N SER A 306 -0.42 5.49 1.31
CA SER A 306 -0.47 6.88 0.87
C SER A 306 0.46 7.17 -0.30
N GLU A 307 0.03 8.01 -1.22
CA GLU A 307 0.82 8.42 -2.37
C GLU A 307 1.19 9.90 -2.28
N ARG A 308 2.49 10.24 -2.40
CA ARG A 308 2.95 11.62 -2.59
C ARG A 308 2.93 11.99 -4.07
N ILE A 309 1.99 12.84 -4.44
CA ILE A 309 1.84 13.36 -5.80
C ILE A 309 2.74 14.59 -5.95
N GLY A 310 3.78 14.47 -6.78
CA GLY A 310 4.74 15.54 -7.01
C GLY A 310 4.09 16.79 -7.62
N SER A 311 4.60 17.96 -7.24
CA SER A 311 4.24 19.21 -7.92
C SER A 311 4.75 19.13 -9.36
N SER A 312 3.88 19.07 -10.36
CA SER A 312 4.32 19.28 -11.75
C SER A 312 5.00 20.65 -11.84
N SER A 313 6.28 20.65 -12.26
CA SER A 313 7.07 21.85 -12.49
C SER A 313 6.53 22.72 -13.64
#